data_AF-A0A948NHK4-F1
#
_entry.id   AF-A0A948NHK4-F1
#
_cell.length_a   1.000
_cell.length_b   1.000
_cell.length_c   1.000
_cell.angle_alpha   90.00
_cell.angle_beta   90.00
_cell.angle_gamma   90.00
#
_symmetry.space_group_name_H-M   'P 1'
#
loop_
_entity.id
_entity.type
_entity.pdbx_description
1 polymer ?
#
loop_
_entity_poly.entity_id
_entity_poly.type
_entity_poly.pdbx_seq_one_letter_code
_entity_poly.pdbx_strand_id
1 'polypeptide(L)'
;MAHLTRSGRQRLKAALGVFMLIVVLVYCWHWFWQPVAKINPTHWANKAILYRSANPVQSLWLHRRHAAKLNLTQAYELKTEDKTLAVRFTAISYPTFYPTAIRVDFELTNTADKEFILRQQKALLQQRH
;
A
#
# COMPACT_ATOMS: atom_id res chain seq x y z
N MET A 1 -10.86 26.81 -44.05
CA MET A 1 -10.29 27.15 -42.73
C MET A 1 -11.43 27.30 -41.72
N ALA A 2 -11.64 26.34 -40.82
CA ALA A 2 -12.74 26.40 -39.85
C ALA A 2 -12.36 27.32 -38.67
N HIS A 3 -12.93 28.53 -38.65
CA HIS A 3 -12.82 29.44 -37.52
C HIS A 3 -13.72 28.94 -36.37
N LEU A 4 -13.13 28.25 -35.39
CA LEU A 4 -13.79 27.98 -34.11
C LEU A 4 -14.12 29.31 -33.43
N THR A 5 -15.42 29.59 -33.28
CA THR A 5 -15.95 30.76 -32.58
C THR A 5 -15.45 30.82 -31.12
N ARG A 6 -15.35 32.02 -30.56
CA ARG A 6 -14.82 32.27 -29.20
C ARG A 6 -15.54 31.43 -28.13
N SER A 7 -16.84 31.14 -28.32
CA SER A 7 -17.64 30.26 -27.46
C SER A 7 -17.29 28.77 -27.62
N GLY A 8 -16.96 28.32 -28.83
CA GLY A 8 -16.47 26.96 -29.10
C GLY A 8 -15.15 26.67 -28.39
N ARG A 9 -14.21 27.63 -28.37
CA ARG A 9 -12.95 27.51 -27.61
C ARG A 9 -13.16 27.50 -26.09
N GLN A 10 -14.13 28.25 -25.57
CA GLN A 10 -14.44 28.24 -24.13
C GLN A 10 -15.11 26.93 -23.70
N ARG A 11 -16.03 26.38 -24.50
CA ARG A 11 -16.62 25.05 -24.27
C ARG A 11 -15.59 23.93 -24.32
N LEU A 12 -14.64 24.01 -25.27
CA LEU A 12 -13.55 23.04 -25.36
C LEU A 12 -12.64 23.08 -24.13
N LYS A 13 -12.31 24.27 -23.63
CA LYS A 13 -11.53 24.44 -22.38
C LYS A 13 -12.27 23.93 -21.15
N ALA A 14 -13.58 24.19 -21.06
CA ALA A 14 -14.40 23.66 -19.97
C ALA A 14 -14.49 22.12 -20.02
N ALA A 15 -14.69 21.54 -21.20
CA ALA A 15 -14.70 20.08 -21.38
C ALA A 15 -13.35 19.44 -21.01
N LEU A 16 -12.22 20.04 -21.42
CA LEU A 16 -10.89 19.60 -21.00
C LEU A 16 -10.67 19.72 -19.48
N GLY A 17 -11.15 20.81 -18.87
CA GLY A 17 -11.06 21.01 -17.42
C GLY A 17 -11.84 19.97 -16.63
N VAL A 18 -13.07 19.67 -17.04
CA VAL A 18 -13.90 18.61 -16.42
C VAL A 18 -13.25 17.24 -16.61
N PHE A 19 -12.74 16.94 -17.80
CA PHE A 19 -12.04 15.68 -18.06
C PHE A 19 -10.81 15.50 -17.17
N MET A 20 -9.98 16.53 -17.04
CA MET A 20 -8.82 16.52 -16.13
C MET A 20 -9.24 16.28 -14.68
N LEU A 21 -10.31 16.92 -14.23
CA LEU A 21 -10.82 16.75 -12.87
C LEU A 21 -11.30 15.31 -12.62
N ILE A 22 -11.98 14.70 -13.58
CA ILE A 22 -12.38 13.28 -13.51
C ILE A 22 -11.15 12.38 -13.43
N VAL A 23 -10.15 12.59 -14.29
CA VAL A 23 -8.90 11.79 -14.27
C VAL A 23 -8.20 11.89 -12.91
N VAL A 24 -8.10 13.10 -12.34
CA VAL A 24 -7.50 13.31 -11.01
C VAL A 24 -8.31 12.59 -9.93
N LEU A 25 -9.64 12.69 -9.94
CA LEU A 25 -10.49 12.01 -8.97
C LEU A 25 -10.36 10.48 -9.06
N VAL A 26 -10.35 9.93 -10.28
CA VAL A 26 -10.15 8.49 -10.51
C VAL A 26 -8.77 8.05 -10.01
N TYR A 27 -7.73 8.85 -10.26
CA TYR A 27 -6.38 8.55 -9.80
C TYR A 27 -6.27 8.58 -8.26
N CYS A 28 -6.79 9.64 -7.62
CA CYS A 28 -6.84 9.75 -6.17
C CYS A 28 -7.65 8.62 -5.54
N TRP A 29 -8.78 8.25 -6.16
CA TRP A 29 -9.59 7.11 -5.74
C TRP A 29 -8.78 5.81 -5.83
N HIS A 30 -8.14 5.54 -6.95
CA HIS A 30 -7.33 4.32 -7.13
C HIS A 30 -6.25 4.18 -6.03
N TRP A 31 -5.50 5.25 -5.77
CA TRP A 31 -4.50 5.29 -4.72
C TRP A 31 -5.07 5.14 -3.31
N PHE A 32 -6.24 5.73 -3.05
CA PHE A 32 -6.92 5.60 -1.76
C PHE A 32 -7.27 4.14 -1.43
N TRP A 33 -7.56 3.33 -2.44
CA TRP A 33 -7.95 1.93 -2.28
C TRP A 33 -6.78 0.94 -2.19
N GLN A 34 -5.57 1.32 -2.56
CA GLN A 34 -4.41 0.43 -2.49
C GLN A 34 -3.96 0.20 -1.04
N PRO A 35 -3.64 -1.03 -0.61
CA PRO A 35 -3.17 -1.29 0.74
C PRO A 35 -1.74 -0.78 0.89
N VAL A 36 -1.60 0.48 1.30
CA VAL A 36 -0.30 1.09 1.58
C VAL A 36 0.06 0.84 3.03
N ALA A 37 1.19 0.18 3.25
CA ALA A 37 1.80 0.03 4.55
C ALA A 37 2.73 1.21 4.84
N LYS A 38 2.56 1.83 6.00
CA LYS A 38 3.53 2.81 6.49
C LYS A 38 4.65 2.05 7.19
N ILE A 39 5.84 2.12 6.60
CA ILE A 39 7.05 1.58 7.20
C ILE A 39 7.57 2.68 8.12
N ASN A 40 6.97 2.78 9.31
CA ASN A 40 7.47 3.70 10.33
C ASN A 40 8.57 2.95 11.12
N PRO A 41 9.84 3.40 11.11
CA PRO A 41 10.91 2.77 11.88
C PRO A 41 10.58 2.65 13.38
N THR A 42 9.79 3.57 13.95
CA THR A 42 9.38 3.53 15.36
C THR A 42 8.32 2.46 15.65
N HIS A 43 7.49 2.09 14.66
CA HIS A 43 6.45 1.05 14.80
C HIS A 43 6.84 -0.27 14.16
N TRP A 44 7.86 -0.27 13.30
CA TRP A 44 8.53 -1.46 12.85
C TRP A 44 9.32 -2.01 14.03
N ALA A 45 8.63 -2.78 14.86
CA ALA A 45 9.26 -3.42 15.99
C ALA A 45 10.36 -4.33 15.42
N ASN A 46 11.62 -3.95 15.68
CA ASN A 46 12.79 -4.81 15.46
C ASN A 46 12.82 -5.96 16.48
N LYS A 47 11.64 -6.42 16.90
CA LYS A 47 11.43 -7.56 17.79
C LYS A 47 10.96 -8.69 16.89
N ALA A 48 11.86 -9.63 16.61
CA ALA A 48 11.47 -10.90 16.04
C ALA A 48 10.40 -11.50 16.98
N ILE A 49 9.15 -11.54 16.52
CA ILE A 49 8.12 -12.24 17.26
C ILE A 49 8.33 -13.71 16.93
N LEU A 50 8.84 -14.46 17.91
CA LEU A 50 8.98 -15.90 17.80
C LEU A 50 7.59 -16.51 17.93
N TYR A 51 6.96 -16.78 16.80
CA TYR A 51 5.86 -17.74 16.73
C TYR A 51 6.44 -19.17 16.82
N ARG A 52 5.60 -20.22 16.88
CA ARG A 52 6.07 -21.63 16.77
C ARG A 52 6.83 -21.92 15.46
N SER A 53 6.82 -20.97 14.52
CA SER A 53 7.61 -20.93 13.29
C SER A 53 9.10 -20.77 13.61
N ALA A 54 9.96 -21.51 12.91
CA ALA A 54 11.41 -21.38 13.02
C ALA A 54 11.94 -20.05 12.46
N ASN A 55 11.12 -19.30 11.71
CA ASN A 55 11.55 -18.08 11.03
C ASN A 55 11.18 -16.82 11.83
N PRO A 56 12.08 -15.81 11.90
CA PRO A 56 11.79 -14.55 12.54
C PRO A 56 10.70 -13.79 11.77
N VAL A 57 9.58 -13.53 12.45
CA VAL A 57 8.44 -12.80 11.86
C VAL A 57 8.64 -11.29 12.02
N GLN A 58 8.29 -10.53 10.99
CA GLN A 58 8.33 -9.06 10.95
C GLN A 58 6.91 -8.50 11.00
N SER A 59 6.74 -7.23 11.39
CA SER A 59 5.43 -6.59 11.51
C SER A 59 5.33 -5.31 10.68
N LEU A 60 4.27 -5.22 9.85
CA LEU A 60 3.86 -4.04 9.10
C LEU A 60 2.62 -3.40 9.73
N TRP A 61 2.51 -2.08 9.62
CA TRP A 61 1.30 -1.37 10.02
C TRP A 61 0.58 -0.80 8.80
N LEU A 62 -0.70 -1.16 8.66
CA LEU A 62 -1.57 -0.66 7.59
C LEU A 62 -2.76 0.07 8.17
N HIS A 63 -3.36 0.97 7.38
CA HIS A 63 -4.61 1.59 7.77
C HIS A 63 -5.74 0.55 7.81
N ARG A 64 -6.55 0.57 8.87
CA ARG A 64 -7.58 -0.45 9.15
C ARG A 64 -8.59 -0.65 8.03
N ARG A 65 -8.91 0.41 7.28
CA ARG A 65 -9.79 0.34 6.10
C ARG A 65 -9.37 -0.72 5.06
N HIS A 66 -8.09 -1.10 5.02
CA HIS A 66 -7.57 -2.09 4.10
C HIS A 66 -7.68 -3.54 4.62
N ALA A 67 -8.06 -3.74 5.89
CA ALA A 67 -8.10 -5.05 6.52
C ALA A 67 -8.97 -6.07 5.78
N ALA A 68 -10.12 -5.64 5.25
CA ALA A 68 -11.04 -6.50 4.51
C ALA A 68 -10.46 -7.07 3.19
N LYS A 69 -9.34 -6.52 2.70
CA LYS A 69 -8.64 -7.00 1.50
C LYS A 69 -7.51 -7.98 1.82
N LEU A 70 -7.20 -8.18 3.10
CA LEU A 70 -6.10 -9.03 3.53
C LEU A 70 -6.63 -10.41 3.88
N ASN A 71 -5.93 -11.44 3.42
CA ASN A 71 -6.26 -12.83 3.66
C ASN A 71 -4.96 -13.61 3.92
N LEU A 72 -4.85 -14.26 5.08
CA LEU A 72 -3.65 -15.01 5.46
C LEU A 72 -3.29 -16.14 4.48
N THR A 73 -4.24 -16.66 3.69
CA THR A 73 -3.99 -17.77 2.76
C THR A 73 -3.42 -17.32 1.42
N GLN A 74 -3.41 -16.02 1.13
CA GLN A 74 -2.94 -15.49 -0.15
C GLN A 74 -1.45 -15.15 -0.11
N ALA A 75 -0.78 -15.29 -1.26
CA ALA A 75 0.57 -14.80 -1.44
C ALA A 75 0.53 -13.28 -1.65
N TYR A 76 1.47 -12.58 -1.02
CA TYR A 76 1.59 -11.13 -1.15
C TYR A 76 2.98 -10.73 -1.61
N GLU A 77 3.03 -9.57 -2.24
CA GLU A 77 4.25 -8.89 -2.61
C GLU A 77 4.27 -7.52 -1.95
N LEU A 78 5.41 -7.21 -1.35
CA LEU A 78 5.74 -5.89 -0.85
C LEU A 78 6.50 -5.15 -1.94
N LYS A 79 5.87 -4.14 -2.55
CA LYS A 79 6.51 -3.27 -3.53
C LYS A 79 7.03 -2.01 -2.84
N THR A 80 8.35 -1.84 -2.90
CA THR A 80 9.03 -0.62 -2.49
C THR A 80 9.49 0.15 -3.73
N GLU A 81 10.23 1.24 -3.55
CA GLU A 81 10.75 2.02 -4.68
C GLU A 81 11.73 1.21 -5.54
N ASP A 82 12.66 0.46 -4.91
CA ASP A 82 13.73 -0.23 -5.66
C ASP A 82 13.49 -1.72 -5.91
N LYS A 83 12.53 -2.37 -5.22
CA LYS A 83 12.37 -3.83 -5.33
C LYS A 83 10.95 -4.31 -5.00
N THR A 84 10.62 -5.48 -5.53
CA THR A 84 9.44 -6.25 -5.14
C THR A 84 9.88 -7.47 -4.33
N LEU A 85 9.28 -7.66 -3.16
CA LEU A 85 9.64 -8.71 -2.21
C LEU A 85 8.45 -9.62 -1.96
N ALA A 86 8.63 -10.93 -2.09
CA ALA A 86 7.61 -11.90 -1.72
C ALA A 86 7.50 -12.00 -0.19
N VAL A 87 6.29 -11.89 0.33
CA VAL A 87 5.99 -11.98 1.76
C VAL A 87 4.83 -12.94 2.00
N ARG A 88 4.89 -13.68 3.10
CA ARG A 88 3.79 -14.54 3.56
C ARG A 88 3.25 -14.03 4.87
N PHE A 89 1.95 -13.76 4.96
CA PHE A 89 1.36 -13.33 6.22
C PHE A 89 1.20 -14.49 7.18
N THR A 90 1.45 -14.19 8.44
CA THR A 90 1.36 -15.13 9.55
C THR A 90 0.20 -14.74 10.47
N ALA A 91 -0.01 -13.44 10.70
CA ALA A 91 -1.10 -12.95 11.53
C ALA A 91 -1.57 -11.55 11.12
N ILE A 92 -2.84 -11.25 11.37
CA ILE A 92 -3.41 -9.90 11.28
C ILE A 92 -4.01 -9.57 12.65
N SER A 93 -3.53 -8.49 13.27
CA SER A 93 -3.95 -8.04 14.60
C SER A 93 -4.62 -6.67 14.52
N TYR A 94 -5.56 -6.43 15.44
CA TYR A 94 -6.34 -5.19 15.55
C TYR A 94 -6.06 -4.53 16.92
N PRO A 95 -5.00 -3.73 17.04
CA PRO A 95 -4.56 -3.23 18.34
C PRO A 95 -5.54 -2.20 18.89
N THR A 96 -5.99 -2.39 20.14
CA THR A 96 -7.00 -1.53 20.78
C THR A 96 -6.56 -0.06 20.86
N PHE A 97 -5.29 0.20 21.13
CA PHE A 97 -4.73 1.56 21.24
C PHE A 97 -4.52 2.28 19.89
N TYR A 98 -4.70 1.58 18.76
CA TYR A 98 -4.51 2.13 17.42
C TYR A 98 -5.72 1.80 16.53
N PRO A 99 -6.91 2.39 16.80
CA PRO A 99 -8.16 1.98 16.16
C PRO A 99 -8.20 2.20 14.64
N THR A 100 -7.34 3.09 14.12
CA THR A 100 -7.21 3.40 12.69
C THR A 100 -6.18 2.51 11.98
N ALA A 101 -5.45 1.66 12.71
CA ALA A 101 -4.39 0.83 12.17
C ALA A 101 -4.59 -0.66 12.48
N ILE A 102 -4.00 -1.50 11.65
CA ILE A 102 -3.86 -2.93 11.86
C ILE A 102 -2.38 -3.29 11.80
N ARG A 103 -2.00 -4.31 12.55
CA ARG A 103 -0.65 -4.89 12.48
C ARG A 103 -0.73 -6.19 11.67
N VAL A 104 0.13 -6.32 10.67
CA VAL A 104 0.26 -7.55 9.88
C VAL A 104 1.63 -8.12 10.13
N ASP A 105 1.64 -9.33 10.67
CA ASP A 105 2.86 -10.08 10.91
C ASP A 105 3.11 -10.98 9.70
N PHE A 106 4.35 -11.00 9.22
CA PHE A 106 4.72 -11.70 7.99
C PHE A 106 6.14 -12.25 8.03
N GLU A 107 6.36 -13.29 7.25
CA GLU A 107 7.65 -13.91 7.02
C GLU A 107 8.24 -13.41 5.70
N LEU A 108 9.53 -13.08 5.74
CA LEU A 108 10.33 -12.81 4.56
C LEU A 108 10.84 -14.12 3.99
N THR A 109 10.68 -14.31 2.68
CA THR A 109 11.27 -15.46 1.98
C THR A 109 12.80 -15.41 1.99
N ASN A 110 13.39 -14.20 2.01
CA ASN A 110 14.83 -13.98 2.16
C ASN A 110 15.07 -12.94 3.26
N THR A 111 15.79 -13.34 4.31
CA THR A 111 16.07 -12.49 5.47
C THR A 111 17.02 -11.32 5.15
N ALA A 112 17.84 -11.44 4.10
CA ALA A 112 18.75 -10.37 3.67
C ALA A 112 18.00 -9.11 3.18
N ASP A 113 16.75 -9.26 2.71
CA ASP A 113 15.93 -8.14 2.22
C ASP A 113 15.39 -7.25 3.37
N LYS A 114 15.57 -7.65 4.63
CA LYS A 114 15.09 -6.89 5.80
C LYS A 114 15.70 -5.49 5.87
N GLU A 115 17.02 -5.38 5.72
CA GLU A 115 17.75 -4.10 5.78
C GLU A 115 17.27 -3.12 4.71
N PHE A 116 16.86 -3.66 3.57
CA PHE A 116 16.34 -2.87 2.47
C PHE A 116 14.95 -2.30 2.80
N ILE A 117 14.04 -3.10 3.35
CA ILE A 117 12.70 -2.64 3.75
C ILE A 117 12.78 -1.53 4.81
N LEU A 118 13.70 -1.64 5.77
CA LEU A 118 13.86 -0.65 6.85
C LEU A 118 14.24 0.76 6.38
N ARG A 119 14.83 0.88 5.19
CA ARG A 119 15.21 2.17 4.60
C ARG A 119 14.05 2.88 3.90
N GLN A 120 12.94 2.19 3.73
CA GLN A 120 11.78 2.68 2.98
C GLN A 120 10.81 3.39 3.94
N GLN A 121 10.20 4.49 3.51
CA GLN A 121 9.16 5.17 4.31
C GLN A 121 7.78 4.53 4.16
N LYS A 122 7.54 3.93 2.99
CA LYS A 122 6.26 3.32 2.60
C LYS A 122 6.53 2.10 1.74
N ALA A 123 5.64 1.14 1.82
CA ALA A 123 5.57 0.09 0.82
C ALA A 123 4.13 -0.21 0.46
N LEU A 124 3.95 -0.61 -0.78
CA LEU A 124 2.66 -0.97 -1.30
C LEU A 124 2.51 -2.49 -1.24
N LEU A 125 1.44 -2.93 -0.61
CA LEU A 125 1.14 -4.34 -0.49
C LEU A 125 0.22 -4.75 -1.63
N GLN A 126 0.62 -5.75 -2.41
CA GLN A 126 -0.16 -6.29 -3.52
C GLN A 126 -0.37 -7.78 -3.34
N GLN A 127 -1.57 -8.23 -3.65
CA GLN A 127 -1.85 -9.66 -3.77
C GLN A 127 -1.15 -10.19 -5.02
N ARG A 128 -0.43 -11.30 -4.87
CA ARG A 128 0.17 -12.01 -5.99
C ARG A 128 -0.92 -12.89 -6.62
N HIS A 129 -1.20 -12.64 -7.90
CA HIS A 129 -2.11 -13.44 -8.71
C HIS A 129 -1.44 -14.72 -9.22
#